data_AF-A0A9Q3UI56-F1
#
_entry.id   AF-A0A9Q3UI56-F1
#
_cell.length_a   1.000
_cell.length_b   1.000
_cell.length_c   1.000
_cell.angle_alpha   90.00
_cell.angle_beta   90.00
_cell.angle_gamma   90.00
#
_symmetry.space_group_name_H-M   'P 1'
#
loop_
_entity.id
_entity.type
_entity.pdbx_description
1 polymer ?
#
loop_
_entity_poly.entity_id
_entity_poly.type
_entity_poly.pdbx_seq_one_letter_code
_entity_poly.pdbx_strand_id
1 'polypeptide(L)'
;MARERAFSDQQVVEAANALLVEGKNINGTSLRNKIGTGRPSALMTVFRSLEESGEILAPSLPESSEQTIVHQELPPEVAEMLSVILGDVEKLVHQINDHAHYTVEQRLNKAIAEANERAANAAKREAESIQEQDKAFEQLEDALEANAELQDQLKIEQKENSQLNAALNVARSETKAALDTVSERDERLAEMQKQMTLMQQQLNQAESDKAKAQGQVESLNKQLSETNQELKVASKDLSLLQQAQAKSESLIEQLNKQLDGKSEEIIELVANLKASEKELGALQGQVDVLSEQLASQKVSHDQLQTKYDEEKTAHIRSESRIETLNTELDKKDKALSEMVASLNEAQKVSAKLEGQLLQYQKKN
;
A
#
# COMPACT_ATOMS: atom_id res chain seq x y z
N MET A 1 38.89 -12.80 -115.80
CA MET A 1 39.00 -11.42 -116.33
C MET A 1 40.34 -10.86 -115.91
N ALA A 2 41.31 -10.77 -116.83
CA ALA A 2 42.60 -10.15 -116.54
C ALA A 2 42.38 -8.64 -116.39
N ARG A 3 42.85 -8.05 -115.28
CA ARG A 3 42.77 -6.61 -115.06
C ARG A 3 43.50 -5.88 -116.18
N GLU A 4 42.84 -4.94 -116.85
CA GLU A 4 43.45 -4.07 -117.84
C GLU A 4 44.64 -3.32 -117.21
N ARG A 5 45.76 -3.27 -117.94
CA ARG A 5 46.98 -2.59 -117.50
C ARG A 5 46.72 -1.07 -117.50
N ALA A 6 47.23 -0.36 -116.50
CA ALA A 6 47.07 1.10 -116.36
C ALA A 6 47.96 1.93 -117.31
N PHE A 7 48.55 1.30 -118.32
CA PHE A 7 49.46 1.86 -119.31
C PHE A 7 49.35 1.04 -120.62
N SER A 8 49.61 1.65 -121.77
CA SER A 8 49.64 0.97 -123.07
C SER A 8 51.06 0.62 -123.52
N ASP A 9 51.17 -0.36 -124.41
CA ASP A 9 52.47 -0.78 -124.95
C ASP A 9 53.16 0.36 -125.75
N GLN A 10 52.37 1.21 -126.43
CA GLN A 10 52.85 2.41 -127.11
C GLN A 10 53.50 3.43 -126.16
N GLN A 11 52.95 3.59 -124.95
CA GLN A 11 53.52 4.47 -123.92
C GLN A 11 54.86 3.95 -123.41
N VAL A 12 55.06 2.63 -123.40
CA VAL A 12 56.35 2.02 -123.04
C VAL A 12 57.38 2.25 -124.14
N VAL A 13 57.01 2.17 -125.43
CA VAL A 13 57.89 2.48 -126.57
C VAL A 13 58.29 3.97 -126.58
N GLU A 14 57.34 4.89 -126.43
CA GLU A 14 57.65 6.33 -126.37
C GLU A 14 58.53 6.68 -125.17
N ALA A 15 58.26 6.11 -124.00
CA ALA A 15 59.08 6.33 -122.82
C ALA A 15 60.49 5.74 -122.97
N ALA A 16 60.63 4.56 -123.58
CA ALA A 16 61.92 3.96 -123.88
C ALA A 16 62.73 4.80 -124.88
N ASN A 17 62.13 5.21 -126.00
CA ASN A 17 62.78 6.06 -127.00
C ASN A 17 63.14 7.44 -126.45
N ALA A 18 62.30 8.04 -125.61
CA ALA A 18 62.63 9.29 -124.92
C ALA A 18 63.82 9.13 -123.96
N LEU A 19 63.93 8.00 -123.26
CA LEU A 19 65.08 7.70 -122.41
C LEU A 19 66.35 7.44 -123.22
N LEU A 20 66.23 6.84 -124.41
CA LEU A 20 67.34 6.67 -125.37
C LEU A 20 67.84 8.01 -125.91
N VAL A 21 66.94 8.89 -126.33
CA VAL A 21 67.29 10.25 -126.80
C VAL A 21 67.93 11.08 -125.68
N GLU A 22 67.51 10.88 -124.42
CA GLU A 22 68.10 11.52 -123.25
C GLU A 22 69.42 10.87 -122.77
N GLY A 23 69.87 9.78 -123.40
CA GLY A 23 71.08 9.05 -123.01
C GLY A 23 71.00 8.42 -121.61
N LYS A 24 69.78 8.20 -121.08
CA LYS A 24 69.55 7.64 -119.74
C LYS A 24 69.28 6.15 -119.80
N ASN A 25 69.82 5.42 -118.82
CA ASN A 25 69.59 3.98 -118.71
C ASN A 25 68.10 3.64 -118.53
N ILE A 26 67.59 2.76 -119.40
CA ILE A 26 66.22 2.27 -119.33
C ILE A 26 66.10 1.26 -118.20
N ASN A 27 65.33 1.59 -117.17
CA ASN A 27 64.98 0.69 -116.07
C ASN A 27 63.52 0.93 -115.64
N GLY A 28 62.94 0.02 -114.84
CA GLY A 28 61.51 0.05 -114.53
C GLY A 28 61.06 1.31 -113.81
N THR A 29 61.96 1.91 -113.02
CA THR A 29 61.70 3.16 -112.31
C THR A 29 61.81 4.35 -113.25
N SER A 30 62.78 4.36 -114.18
CA SER A 30 62.92 5.37 -115.24
C SER A 30 61.71 5.36 -116.20
N LEU A 31 61.25 4.18 -116.60
CA LEU A 31 60.05 4.01 -117.43
C LEU A 31 58.80 4.53 -116.69
N ARG A 32 58.67 4.20 -115.40
CA ARG A 32 57.58 4.72 -114.56
C ARG A 32 57.63 6.23 -114.42
N ASN A 33 58.82 6.83 -114.31
CA ASN A 33 58.97 8.28 -114.20
C ASN A 33 58.55 9.02 -115.47
N LYS A 34 58.66 8.38 -116.65
CA LYS A 34 58.19 8.94 -117.93
C LYS A 34 56.72 8.68 -118.21
N ILE A 35 56.18 7.52 -117.82
CA ILE A 35 54.79 7.13 -118.05
C ILE A 35 53.86 7.64 -116.93
N GLY A 36 54.38 7.89 -115.73
CA GLY A 36 53.65 8.41 -114.57
C GLY A 36 52.82 7.38 -113.80
N THR A 37 52.49 6.23 -114.41
CA THR A 37 51.66 5.17 -113.83
C THR A 37 52.29 3.79 -114.02
N GLY A 38 51.74 2.76 -113.37
CA GLY A 38 52.24 1.38 -113.46
C GLY A 38 53.28 1.00 -112.38
N ARG A 39 53.41 -0.31 -112.15
CA ARG A 39 54.44 -0.89 -111.26
C ARG A 39 55.75 -1.06 -112.06
N PRO A 40 56.93 -0.69 -111.52
CA PRO A 40 58.21 -0.78 -112.23
C PRO A 40 58.52 -2.17 -112.80
N SER A 41 58.15 -3.23 -112.07
CA SER A 41 58.33 -4.62 -112.53
C SER A 41 57.44 -4.96 -113.74
N ALA A 42 56.18 -4.53 -113.73
CA ALA A 42 55.25 -4.77 -114.84
C ALA A 42 55.64 -3.98 -116.10
N LEU A 43 56.13 -2.75 -115.96
CA LEU A 43 56.66 -1.94 -117.06
C LEU A 43 57.90 -2.57 -117.68
N MET A 44 58.80 -3.13 -116.87
CA MET A 44 60.00 -3.84 -117.37
C MET A 44 59.67 -5.15 -118.08
N THR A 45 58.65 -5.89 -117.63
CA THR A 45 58.21 -7.11 -118.33
C THR A 45 57.69 -6.77 -119.73
N VAL A 46 56.91 -5.69 -119.86
CA VAL A 46 56.40 -5.23 -121.16
C VAL A 46 57.51 -4.65 -122.03
N PHE A 47 58.41 -3.86 -121.46
CA PHE A 47 59.59 -3.35 -122.15
C PHE A 47 60.44 -4.48 -122.74
N ARG A 48 60.76 -5.52 -121.95
CA ARG A 48 61.51 -6.69 -122.43
C ARG A 48 60.78 -7.45 -123.54
N SER A 49 59.46 -7.60 -123.44
CA SER A 49 58.69 -8.24 -124.51
C SER A 49 58.66 -7.40 -125.81
N LEU A 50 58.71 -6.07 -125.70
CA LEU A 50 58.76 -5.14 -126.85
C LEU A 50 60.17 -5.01 -127.45
N GLU A 51 61.20 -5.20 -126.63
CA GLU A 51 62.60 -5.36 -127.05
C GLU A 51 62.80 -6.68 -127.81
N GLU A 52 62.23 -7.79 -127.31
CA GLU A 52 62.26 -9.10 -127.97
C GLU A 52 61.41 -9.13 -129.27
N SER A 53 60.33 -8.35 -129.36
CA SER A 53 59.51 -8.23 -130.59
C SER A 53 60.08 -7.27 -131.64
N GLY A 54 61.22 -6.61 -131.35
CA GLY A 54 61.94 -5.77 -132.30
C GLY A 54 61.36 -4.37 -132.55
N GLU A 55 60.45 -3.89 -131.69
CA GLU A 55 59.83 -2.56 -131.82
C GLU A 55 60.62 -1.44 -131.09
N ILE A 56 61.57 -1.80 -130.22
CA ILE A 56 62.50 -0.87 -129.58
C ILE A 56 63.90 -1.15 -130.11
N LEU A 57 64.45 -0.21 -130.89
CA LEU A 57 65.81 -0.27 -131.40
C LEU A 57 66.80 -0.06 -130.25
N ALA A 58 67.31 -1.17 -129.70
CA ALA A 58 68.42 -1.11 -128.75
C ALA A 58 69.61 -0.38 -129.41
N PRO A 59 70.21 0.61 -128.73
CA PRO A 59 71.44 1.25 -129.20
C PRO A 59 72.52 0.18 -129.33
N SER A 60 72.95 -0.07 -130.57
CA SER A 60 74.21 -0.73 -130.84
C SER A 60 75.30 0.06 -130.12
N LEU A 61 76.13 -0.67 -129.36
CA LEU A 61 77.40 -0.16 -128.87
C LEU A 61 78.09 0.57 -130.03
N PRO A 62 78.58 1.80 -129.85
CA PRO A 62 79.37 2.44 -130.89
C PRO A 62 80.55 1.51 -131.17
N GLU A 63 80.60 0.99 -132.40
CA GLU A 63 81.80 0.38 -132.94
C GLU A 63 82.93 1.36 -132.65
N SER A 64 83.80 0.96 -131.73
CA SER A 64 85.04 1.68 -131.50
C SER A 64 85.71 1.69 -132.85
N SER A 65 85.80 2.87 -133.43
CA SER A 65 86.52 3.11 -134.66
C SER A 65 87.93 2.60 -134.41
N GLU A 66 88.22 1.40 -134.89
CA GLU A 66 89.57 0.92 -135.07
C GLU A 66 90.22 1.88 -136.04
N GLN A 67 90.78 2.97 -135.50
CA GLN A 67 91.81 3.71 -136.17
C GLN A 67 92.90 2.68 -136.41
N THR A 68 92.96 2.17 -137.64
CA THR A 68 94.13 1.48 -138.16
C THR A 68 95.24 2.51 -138.09
N ILE A 69 95.97 2.50 -136.96
CA ILE A 69 97.19 3.27 -136.80
C ILE A 69 98.12 2.70 -137.85
N VAL A 70 98.22 3.40 -138.98
CA VAL A 70 99.30 3.18 -139.93
C VAL A 70 100.56 3.41 -139.10
N HIS A 71 101.26 2.33 -138.76
CA HIS A 71 102.58 2.40 -138.14
C HIS A 71 103.49 3.11 -139.13
N GLN A 72 103.49 4.44 -139.08
CA GLN A 72 104.58 5.23 -139.61
C GLN A 72 105.77 4.81 -138.76
N GLU A 73 106.77 4.17 -139.38
CA GLU A 73 108.02 3.83 -138.71
C GLU A 73 108.62 5.14 -138.19
N LEU A 74 108.36 5.40 -136.91
CA LEU A 74 108.90 6.54 -136.21
C LEU A 74 110.43 6.34 -136.17
N PRO A 75 111.23 7.39 -136.41
CA PRO A 75 112.66 7.33 -136.18
C PRO A 75 112.95 6.69 -134.81
N PRO A 76 113.98 5.83 -134.69
CA PRO A 76 114.20 5.02 -133.50
C PRO A 76 114.15 5.82 -132.18
N GLU A 77 114.61 7.08 -132.23
CA GLU A 77 114.58 8.04 -131.12
C GLU A 77 113.16 8.37 -130.63
N VAL A 78 112.18 8.51 -131.54
CA VAL A 78 110.79 8.85 -131.22
C VAL A 78 110.01 7.61 -130.78
N ALA A 79 110.30 6.44 -131.36
CA ALA A 79 109.71 5.16 -130.93
C ALA A 79 110.17 4.77 -129.53
N GLU A 80 111.45 4.95 -129.20
CA GLU A 80 111.97 4.75 -127.84
C GLU A 80 111.33 5.74 -126.85
N MET A 81 111.23 7.02 -127.20
CA MET A 81 110.58 8.03 -126.35
C MET A 81 109.10 7.72 -126.12
N LEU A 82 108.38 7.28 -127.15
CA LEU A 82 106.97 6.91 -127.05
C LEU A 82 106.79 5.64 -126.22
N SER A 83 107.71 4.67 -126.31
CA SER A 83 107.72 3.47 -125.46
C SER A 83 108.01 3.80 -123.99
N VAL A 84 108.94 4.72 -123.72
CA VAL A 84 109.21 5.23 -122.36
C VAL A 84 107.98 5.97 -121.82
N ILE A 85 107.38 6.86 -122.61
CA ILE A 85 106.16 7.58 -122.21
C ILE A 85 104.99 6.62 -121.99
N LEU A 86 104.81 5.60 -122.84
CA LEU A 86 103.76 4.59 -122.65
C LEU A 86 104.00 3.80 -121.36
N GLY A 87 105.23 3.40 -121.09
CA GLY A 87 105.60 2.72 -119.85
C GLY A 87 105.41 3.60 -118.60
N ASP A 88 105.64 4.91 -118.72
CA ASP A 88 105.39 5.88 -117.65
C ASP A 88 103.88 6.14 -117.46
N VAL A 89 103.10 6.17 -118.55
CA VAL A 89 101.63 6.27 -118.51
C VAL A 89 101.01 5.00 -117.94
N GLU A 90 101.48 3.81 -118.31
CA GLU A 90 101.06 2.53 -117.72
C GLU A 90 101.35 2.51 -116.22
N LYS A 91 102.55 2.92 -115.80
CA LYS A 91 102.88 3.08 -114.38
C LYS A 91 101.97 4.07 -113.67
N LEU A 92 101.67 5.22 -114.29
CA LEU A 92 100.77 6.22 -113.72
C LEU A 92 99.34 5.68 -113.60
N VAL A 93 98.84 4.96 -114.61
CA VAL A 93 97.52 4.31 -114.59
C VAL A 93 97.46 3.25 -113.49
N HIS A 94 98.50 2.43 -113.33
CA HIS A 94 98.60 1.49 -112.22
C HIS A 94 98.63 2.21 -110.87
N GLN A 95 99.41 3.29 -110.71
CA GLN A 95 99.44 4.09 -109.48
C GLN A 95 98.10 4.75 -109.15
N ILE A 96 97.40 5.28 -110.16
CA ILE A 96 96.06 5.87 -110.00
C ILE A 96 95.07 4.79 -109.61
N ASN A 97 95.14 3.61 -110.24
CA ASN A 97 94.27 2.49 -109.94
C ASN A 97 94.51 1.95 -108.53
N ASP A 98 95.78 1.78 -108.13
CA ASP A 98 96.17 1.37 -106.78
C ASP A 98 95.71 2.40 -105.74
N HIS A 99 95.85 3.70 -106.02
CA HIS A 99 95.36 4.77 -105.14
C HIS A 99 93.83 4.83 -105.07
N ALA A 100 93.13 4.58 -106.19
CA ALA A 100 91.67 4.51 -106.22
C ALA A 100 91.16 3.30 -105.44
N HIS A 101 91.77 2.12 -105.63
CA HIS A 101 91.49 0.92 -104.85
C HIS A 101 91.74 1.16 -103.37
N TYR A 102 92.89 1.72 -103.00
CA TYR A 102 93.21 2.07 -101.62
C TYR A 102 92.19 3.05 -101.02
N THR A 103 91.80 4.09 -101.75
CA THR A 103 90.82 5.09 -101.29
C THR A 103 89.42 4.47 -101.14
N VAL A 104 89.00 3.63 -102.08
CA VAL A 104 87.73 2.91 -102.00
C VAL A 104 87.74 1.92 -100.85
N GLU A 105 88.83 1.17 -100.67
CA GLU A 105 88.99 0.20 -99.59
C GLU A 105 89.00 0.89 -98.22
N GLN A 106 89.68 2.03 -98.07
CA GLN A 106 89.60 2.85 -96.86
C GLN A 106 88.18 3.33 -96.58
N ARG A 107 87.45 3.85 -97.59
CA ARG A 107 86.07 4.31 -97.42
C ARG A 107 85.11 3.17 -97.12
N LEU A 108 85.29 2.03 -97.77
CA LEU A 108 84.51 0.82 -97.54
C LEU A 108 84.74 0.30 -96.13
N ASN A 109 86.00 0.19 -95.69
CA ASN A 109 86.34 -0.21 -94.33
C ASN A 109 85.81 0.76 -93.29
N LYS A 110 85.86 2.08 -93.55
CA LYS A 110 85.23 3.08 -92.69
C LYS A 110 83.72 2.94 -92.63
N ALA A 111 83.05 2.74 -93.77
CA ALA A 111 81.60 2.54 -93.82
C ALA A 111 81.18 1.24 -93.12
N ILE A 112 81.95 0.16 -93.28
CA ILE A 112 81.75 -1.11 -92.56
C ILE A 112 81.93 -0.90 -91.05
N ALA A 113 82.98 -0.18 -90.63
CA ALA A 113 83.22 0.13 -89.23
C ALA A 113 82.09 0.98 -88.63
N GLU A 114 81.65 2.04 -89.32
CA GLU A 114 80.51 2.86 -88.89
C GLU A 114 79.19 2.07 -88.86
N ALA A 115 78.96 1.18 -89.83
CA ALA A 115 77.77 0.33 -89.86
C ALA A 115 77.79 -0.69 -88.70
N ASN A 116 78.94 -1.31 -88.43
CA ASN A 116 79.13 -2.22 -87.31
C ASN A 116 78.98 -1.50 -85.96
N GLU A 117 79.51 -0.28 -85.83
CA GLU A 117 79.36 0.54 -84.64
C GLU A 117 77.90 0.93 -84.42
N ARG A 118 77.18 1.35 -85.47
CA ARG A 118 75.74 1.65 -85.39
C ARG A 118 74.93 0.40 -85.04
N ALA A 119 75.25 -0.75 -85.64
CA ALA A 119 74.59 -2.02 -85.32
C ALA A 119 74.85 -2.43 -83.86
N ALA A 120 76.08 -2.31 -83.38
CA ALA A 120 76.45 -2.58 -81.99
C ALA A 120 75.73 -1.63 -81.02
N ASN A 121 75.67 -0.34 -81.32
CA ASN A 121 74.95 0.65 -80.51
C ASN A 121 73.43 0.43 -80.52
N ALA A 122 72.85 0.03 -81.66
CA ALA A 122 71.43 -0.32 -81.74
C ALA A 122 71.12 -1.59 -80.92
N ALA A 123 71.92 -2.64 -81.06
CA ALA A 123 71.79 -3.87 -80.28
C ALA A 123 71.95 -3.61 -78.77
N LYS A 124 72.88 -2.73 -78.38
CA LYS A 124 73.04 -2.32 -76.97
C LYS A 124 71.80 -1.59 -76.44
N ARG A 125 71.27 -0.63 -77.20
CA ARG A 125 70.04 0.09 -76.81
C ARG A 125 68.83 -0.82 -76.73
N GLU A 126 68.71 -1.79 -77.64
CA GLU A 126 67.65 -2.79 -77.60
C GLU A 126 67.77 -3.67 -76.35
N ALA A 127 68.99 -4.14 -76.02
CA ALA A 127 69.24 -4.90 -74.80
C ALA A 127 68.95 -4.09 -73.52
N GLU A 128 69.37 -2.82 -73.46
CA GLU A 128 69.06 -1.91 -72.36
C GLU A 128 67.55 -1.67 -72.23
N SER A 129 66.84 -1.48 -73.36
CA SER A 129 65.39 -1.30 -73.38
C SER A 129 64.64 -2.55 -72.93
N ILE A 130 65.09 -3.75 -73.31
CA ILE A 130 64.49 -5.01 -72.85
C ILE A 130 64.70 -5.15 -71.34
N GLN A 131 65.91 -4.88 -70.84
CA GLN A 131 66.19 -4.94 -69.42
C GLN A 131 65.35 -3.94 -68.60
N GLU A 132 65.11 -2.73 -69.14
CA GLU A 132 64.23 -1.74 -68.50
C GLU A 132 62.76 -2.17 -68.51
N GLN A 133 62.30 -2.80 -69.60
CA GLN A 133 60.96 -3.38 -69.68
C GLN A 133 60.77 -4.52 -68.66
N ASP A 134 61.74 -5.44 -68.55
CA ASP A 134 61.68 -6.54 -67.59
C ASP A 134 61.57 -6.02 -66.16
N LYS A 135 62.38 -5.01 -65.79
CA LYS A 135 62.27 -4.35 -64.47
C LYS A 135 60.93 -3.66 -64.25
N ALA A 136 60.38 -3.03 -65.28
CA ALA A 136 59.07 -2.40 -65.18
C ALA A 136 57.94 -3.43 -65.01
N PHE A 137 58.06 -4.61 -65.63
CA PHE A 137 57.12 -5.71 -65.43
C PHE A 137 57.23 -6.31 -64.03
N GLU A 138 58.44 -6.55 -63.51
CA GLU A 138 58.65 -6.98 -62.13
C GLU A 138 58.00 -6.00 -61.13
N GLN A 139 58.25 -4.69 -61.29
CA GLN A 139 57.64 -3.67 -60.44
C GLN A 139 56.12 -3.61 -60.55
N LEU A 140 55.57 -3.85 -61.75
CA LEU A 140 54.13 -3.90 -61.95
C LEU A 140 53.51 -5.12 -61.26
N GLU A 141 54.19 -6.27 -61.32
CA GLU A 141 53.75 -7.50 -60.66
C GLU A 141 53.77 -7.34 -59.14
N ASP A 142 54.85 -6.80 -58.57
CA ASP A 142 54.96 -6.47 -57.14
C ASP A 142 53.84 -5.52 -56.69
N ALA A 143 53.55 -4.49 -57.50
CA ALA A 143 52.49 -3.52 -57.19
C ALA A 143 51.08 -4.12 -57.30
N LEU A 144 50.87 -5.09 -58.19
CA LEU A 144 49.61 -5.82 -58.32
C LEU A 144 49.40 -6.77 -57.13
N GLU A 145 50.44 -7.48 -56.70
CA GLU A 145 50.41 -8.33 -55.52
C GLU A 145 50.11 -7.51 -54.26
N ALA A 146 50.82 -6.40 -54.04
CA ALA A 146 50.56 -5.49 -52.92
C ALA A 146 49.13 -4.91 -52.94
N ASN A 147 48.58 -4.60 -54.12
CA ASN A 147 47.18 -4.15 -54.23
C ASN A 147 46.19 -5.26 -53.88
N ALA A 148 46.46 -6.51 -54.28
CA ALA A 148 45.61 -7.64 -53.93
C ALA A 148 45.60 -7.87 -52.41
N GLU A 149 46.77 -7.81 -51.76
CA GLU A 149 46.89 -7.92 -50.31
C GLU A 149 46.12 -6.80 -49.58
N LEU A 150 46.27 -5.55 -50.02
CA LEU A 150 45.55 -4.41 -49.43
C LEU A 150 44.03 -4.53 -49.62
N GLN A 151 43.56 -5.02 -50.76
CA GLN A 151 42.14 -5.25 -50.99
C GLN A 151 41.58 -6.33 -50.07
N ASP A 152 42.34 -7.39 -49.81
CA ASP A 152 41.92 -8.45 -48.90
C ASP A 152 41.96 -8.01 -47.43
N GLN A 153 42.95 -7.22 -47.03
CA GLN A 153 42.96 -6.55 -45.71
C GLN A 153 41.73 -5.66 -45.53
N LEU A 154 41.41 -4.82 -46.53
CA LEU A 154 40.25 -3.94 -46.48
C LEU A 154 38.92 -4.70 -46.37
N LYS A 155 38.79 -5.86 -47.03
CA LYS A 155 37.62 -6.74 -46.86
C LYS A 155 37.54 -7.32 -45.44
N ILE A 156 38.66 -7.72 -44.86
CA ILE A 156 38.72 -8.23 -43.48
C ILE A 156 38.29 -7.13 -42.51
N GLU A 157 38.87 -5.93 -42.60
CA GLU A 157 38.51 -4.79 -41.76
C GLU A 157 37.04 -4.40 -41.91
N GLN A 158 36.49 -4.40 -43.13
CA GLN A 158 35.06 -4.15 -43.35
C GLN A 158 34.17 -5.18 -42.65
N LYS A 159 34.57 -6.47 -42.71
CA LYS A 159 33.86 -7.54 -42.02
C LYS A 159 33.93 -7.36 -40.49
N GLU A 160 35.10 -7.05 -39.96
CA GLU A 160 35.30 -6.78 -38.53
C GLU A 160 34.49 -5.56 -38.07
N ASN A 161 34.49 -4.48 -38.84
CA ASN A 161 33.72 -3.27 -38.53
C ASN A 161 32.21 -3.55 -38.51
N SER A 162 31.72 -4.35 -39.47
CA SER A 162 30.33 -4.80 -39.49
C SER A 162 29.97 -5.64 -38.26
N GLN A 163 30.85 -6.57 -37.87
CA GLN A 163 30.68 -7.39 -36.67
C GLN A 163 30.70 -6.56 -35.38
N LEU A 164 31.64 -5.61 -35.26
CA LEU A 164 31.73 -4.69 -34.13
C LEU A 164 30.49 -3.81 -34.02
N ASN A 165 29.97 -3.28 -35.14
CA ASN A 165 28.74 -2.50 -35.15
C ASN A 165 27.52 -3.34 -34.72
N ALA A 166 27.44 -4.59 -35.17
CA ALA A 166 26.39 -5.51 -34.72
C ALA A 166 26.47 -5.77 -33.21
N ALA A 167 27.67 -6.07 -32.68
CA ALA A 167 27.90 -6.27 -31.26
C ALA A 167 27.58 -5.02 -30.43
N LEU A 168 27.96 -3.84 -30.91
CA LEU A 168 27.66 -2.56 -30.27
C LEU A 168 26.14 -2.32 -30.17
N ASN A 169 25.39 -2.62 -31.24
CA ASN A 169 23.95 -2.47 -31.25
C ASN A 169 23.26 -3.43 -30.28
N VAL A 170 23.73 -4.68 -30.20
CA VAL A 170 23.24 -5.64 -29.19
C VAL A 170 23.52 -5.13 -27.78
N ALA A 171 24.77 -4.74 -27.48
CA ALA A 171 25.15 -4.23 -26.16
C ALA A 171 24.33 -2.98 -25.76
N ARG A 172 24.06 -2.08 -26.71
CA ARG A 172 23.18 -0.91 -26.48
C ARG A 172 21.75 -1.32 -26.17
N SER A 173 21.21 -2.30 -26.89
CA SER A 173 19.86 -2.82 -26.63
C SER A 173 19.76 -3.50 -25.26
N GLU A 174 20.74 -4.31 -24.90
CA GLU A 174 20.81 -4.97 -23.59
C GLU A 174 20.95 -3.96 -22.45
N THR A 175 21.81 -2.94 -22.62
CA THR A 175 21.96 -1.85 -21.65
C THR A 175 20.66 -1.08 -21.46
N LYS A 176 19.93 -0.79 -22.55
CA LYS A 176 18.62 -0.14 -22.48
C LYS A 176 17.61 -1.01 -21.73
N ALA A 177 17.52 -2.30 -22.06
CA ALA A 177 16.62 -3.22 -21.36
C ALA A 177 16.96 -3.32 -19.86
N ALA A 178 18.24 -3.37 -19.51
CA ALA A 178 18.69 -3.34 -18.12
C ALA A 178 18.26 -2.05 -17.42
N LEU A 179 18.41 -0.89 -18.07
CA LEU A 179 18.00 0.40 -17.52
C LEU A 179 16.48 0.45 -17.28
N ASP A 180 15.69 -0.02 -18.24
CA ASP A 180 14.23 -0.10 -18.11
C ASP A 180 13.85 -1.00 -16.91
N THR A 181 14.51 -2.15 -16.74
CA THR A 181 14.25 -3.04 -15.58
C THR A 181 14.65 -2.41 -14.25
N VAL A 182 15.70 -1.59 -14.21
CA VAL A 182 16.10 -0.84 -13.00
C VAL A 182 15.04 0.21 -12.67
N SER A 183 14.54 0.94 -13.67
CA SER A 183 13.45 1.91 -13.49
C SER A 183 12.19 1.26 -12.92
N GLU A 184 11.77 0.12 -13.46
CA GLU A 184 10.61 -0.63 -12.94
C GLU A 184 10.82 -1.10 -11.49
N ARG A 185 12.05 -1.51 -11.14
CA ARG A 185 12.40 -1.90 -9.76
C ARG A 185 12.35 -0.71 -8.81
N ASP A 186 12.83 0.45 -9.22
CA ASP A 186 12.81 1.67 -8.41
C ASP A 186 11.37 2.15 -8.16
N GLU A 187 10.50 2.10 -9.18
CA GLU A 187 9.06 2.38 -9.01
C GLU A 187 8.41 1.41 -8.01
N ARG A 188 8.73 0.11 -8.12
CA ARG A 188 8.21 -0.91 -7.20
C ARG A 188 8.72 -0.70 -5.77
N LEU A 189 9.98 -0.31 -5.59
CA LEU A 189 10.54 0.01 -4.28
C LEU A 189 9.87 1.23 -3.66
N ALA A 190 9.64 2.28 -4.45
CA ALA A 190 8.94 3.48 -4.00
C ALA A 190 7.51 3.17 -3.53
N GLU A 191 6.76 2.36 -4.28
CA GLU A 191 5.41 1.93 -3.90
C GLU A 191 5.43 1.06 -2.62
N MET A 192 6.36 0.12 -2.50
CA MET A 192 6.51 -0.70 -1.30
C MET A 192 6.85 0.14 -0.06
N GLN A 193 7.65 1.20 -0.23
CA GLN A 193 8.00 2.14 0.85
C GLN A 193 6.80 2.98 1.28
N LYS A 194 5.95 3.39 0.34
CA LYS A 194 4.67 4.05 0.63
C LYS A 194 3.72 3.13 1.40
N GLN A 195 3.62 1.86 1.00
CA GLN A 195 2.81 0.87 1.71
C GLN A 195 3.32 0.61 3.13
N MET A 196 4.63 0.48 3.34
CA MET A 196 5.21 0.37 4.68
C MET A 196 4.87 1.58 5.55
N THR A 197 4.95 2.79 5.00
CA THR A 197 4.62 4.02 5.73
C THR A 197 3.14 4.05 6.14
N LEU A 198 2.24 3.67 5.23
CA LEU A 198 0.81 3.56 5.52
C LEU A 198 0.52 2.51 6.59
N MET A 199 1.16 1.34 6.50
CA MET A 199 0.98 0.25 7.47
C MET A 199 1.49 0.65 8.85
N GLN A 200 2.60 1.37 8.93
CA GLN A 200 3.12 1.92 10.19
C GLN A 200 2.15 2.93 10.81
N GLN A 201 1.54 3.81 10.01
CA GLN A 201 0.52 4.75 10.49
C GLN A 201 -0.71 4.02 11.03
N GLN A 202 -1.19 2.99 10.31
CA GLN A 202 -2.31 2.17 10.76
C GLN A 202 -2.01 1.42 12.06
N LEU A 203 -0.79 0.89 12.21
CA LEU A 203 -0.36 0.22 13.43
C LEU A 203 -0.36 1.19 14.62
N ASN A 204 0.23 2.38 14.46
CA ASN A 204 0.27 3.40 15.51
C ASN A 204 -1.16 3.82 15.93
N GLN A 205 -2.08 3.95 14.95
CA GLN A 205 -3.48 4.26 15.23
C GLN A 205 -4.15 3.13 16.03
N ALA A 206 -3.96 1.88 15.62
CA ALA A 206 -4.50 0.72 16.32
C ALA A 206 -3.95 0.59 17.75
N GLU A 207 -2.66 0.87 17.97
CA GLU A 207 -2.06 0.91 19.30
C GLU A 207 -2.65 2.01 20.19
N SER A 208 -2.87 3.21 19.64
CA SER A 208 -3.55 4.30 20.34
C SER A 208 -4.98 3.90 20.73
N ASP A 209 -5.74 3.31 19.81
CA ASP A 209 -7.13 2.91 20.06
C ASP A 209 -7.21 1.75 21.07
N LYS A 210 -6.27 0.82 21.02
CA LYS A 210 -6.10 -0.21 22.05
C LYS A 210 -5.85 0.41 23.43
N ALA A 211 -4.96 1.38 23.55
CA ALA A 211 -4.67 2.04 24.82
C ALA A 211 -5.91 2.77 25.38
N LYS A 212 -6.68 3.45 24.52
CA LYS A 212 -7.97 4.06 24.91
C LYS A 212 -8.97 3.03 25.41
N ALA A 213 -9.13 1.91 24.69
CA ALA A 213 -10.04 0.84 25.07
C ALA A 213 -9.62 0.20 26.41
N GLN A 214 -8.32 -0.01 26.63
CA GLN A 214 -7.80 -0.50 27.91
C GLN A 214 -8.13 0.45 29.06
N GLY A 215 -7.92 1.76 28.88
CA GLY A 215 -8.29 2.76 29.89
C GLY A 215 -9.80 2.79 30.19
N GLN A 216 -10.65 2.57 29.18
CA GLN A 216 -12.10 2.44 29.38
C GLN A 216 -12.46 1.18 30.19
N VAL A 217 -11.83 0.04 29.89
CA VAL A 217 -12.02 -1.21 30.64
C VAL A 217 -11.60 -1.06 32.10
N GLU A 218 -10.47 -0.43 32.37
CA GLU A 218 -10.01 -0.15 33.74
C GLU A 218 -11.00 0.74 34.51
N SER A 219 -11.51 1.80 33.87
CA SER A 219 -12.52 2.69 34.45
C SER A 219 -13.83 1.95 34.77
N LEU A 220 -14.33 1.16 33.81
CA LEU A 220 -15.54 0.36 34.01
C LEU A 220 -15.37 -0.69 35.11
N ASN A 221 -14.21 -1.35 35.19
CA ASN A 221 -13.92 -2.29 36.26
C ASN A 221 -13.90 -1.61 37.64
N LYS A 222 -13.38 -0.40 37.73
CA LYS A 222 -13.42 0.40 38.96
C LYS A 222 -14.86 0.73 39.36
N GLN A 223 -15.67 1.23 38.42
CA GLN A 223 -17.10 1.50 38.66
C GLN A 223 -17.87 0.24 39.08
N LEU A 224 -17.60 -0.90 38.44
CA LEU A 224 -18.21 -2.18 38.78
C LEU A 224 -17.83 -2.62 40.21
N SER A 225 -16.58 -2.40 40.62
CA SER A 225 -16.13 -2.69 41.99
C SER A 225 -16.82 -1.77 43.01
N GLU A 226 -16.91 -0.47 42.74
CA GLU A 226 -17.57 0.51 43.60
C GLU A 226 -19.06 0.19 43.77
N THR A 227 -19.77 -0.03 42.67
CA THR A 227 -21.20 -0.41 42.68
C THR A 227 -21.46 -1.75 43.37
N ASN A 228 -20.59 -2.75 43.22
CA ASN A 228 -20.69 -4.00 43.98
C ASN A 228 -20.53 -3.79 45.49
N GLN A 229 -19.64 -2.88 45.90
CA GLN A 229 -19.45 -2.55 47.30
C GLN A 229 -20.66 -1.81 47.87
N GLU A 230 -21.22 -0.85 47.12
CA GLU A 230 -22.48 -0.18 47.46
C GLU A 230 -23.64 -1.18 47.57
N LEU A 231 -23.78 -2.09 46.61
CA LEU A 231 -24.82 -3.13 46.62
C LEU A 231 -24.71 -4.04 47.85
N LYS A 232 -23.48 -4.37 48.27
CA LYS A 232 -23.23 -5.18 49.47
C LYS A 232 -23.64 -4.45 50.74
N VAL A 233 -23.39 -3.14 50.82
CA VAL A 233 -23.84 -2.29 51.93
C VAL A 233 -25.37 -2.22 51.95
N ALA A 234 -26.00 -1.87 50.82
CA ALA A 234 -27.45 -1.78 50.70
C ALA A 234 -28.15 -3.11 51.06
N SER A 235 -27.57 -4.25 50.64
CA SER A 235 -28.09 -5.58 50.99
C SER A 235 -28.01 -5.86 52.49
N LYS A 236 -26.94 -5.43 53.16
CA LYS A 236 -26.79 -5.54 54.62
C LYS A 236 -27.81 -4.67 55.34
N ASP A 237 -27.99 -3.44 54.88
CA ASP A 237 -28.95 -2.49 55.47
C ASP A 237 -30.39 -2.99 55.31
N LEU A 238 -30.73 -3.56 54.15
CA LEU A 238 -32.03 -4.19 53.92
C LEU A 238 -32.28 -5.35 54.91
N SER A 239 -31.27 -6.20 55.14
CA SER A 239 -31.38 -7.30 56.10
C SER A 239 -31.59 -6.80 57.54
N LEU A 240 -30.92 -5.72 57.93
CA LEU A 240 -31.11 -5.09 59.24
C LEU A 240 -32.50 -4.47 59.38
N LEU A 241 -33.00 -3.79 58.34
CA LEU A 241 -34.34 -3.24 58.31
C LEU A 241 -35.42 -4.33 58.40
N GLN A 242 -35.25 -5.45 57.69
CA GLN A 242 -36.14 -6.61 57.80
C GLN A 242 -36.16 -7.19 59.22
N GLN A 243 -35.00 -7.29 59.88
CA GLN A 243 -34.93 -7.75 61.26
C GLN A 243 -35.61 -6.77 62.23
N ALA A 244 -35.42 -5.46 62.03
CA ALA A 244 -36.08 -4.42 62.82
C ALA A 244 -37.60 -4.45 62.63
N GLN A 245 -38.07 -4.62 61.40
CA GLN A 245 -39.48 -4.77 61.08
C GLN A 245 -40.08 -5.97 61.81
N ALA A 246 -39.47 -7.16 61.72
CA ALA A 246 -39.97 -8.36 62.40
C ALA A 246 -40.06 -8.19 63.94
N LYS A 247 -39.10 -7.48 64.55
CA LYS A 247 -39.16 -7.14 65.98
C LYS A 247 -40.32 -6.19 66.29
N SER A 248 -40.52 -5.17 65.44
CA SER A 248 -41.64 -4.23 65.60
C SER A 248 -42.99 -4.94 65.46
N GLU A 249 -43.14 -5.83 64.48
CA GLU A 249 -44.35 -6.63 64.28
C GLU A 249 -44.65 -7.51 65.50
N SER A 250 -43.63 -8.18 66.06
CA SER A 250 -43.78 -8.97 67.28
C SER A 250 -44.19 -8.12 68.49
N LEU A 251 -43.65 -6.91 68.64
CA LEU A 251 -44.02 -5.99 69.71
C LEU A 251 -45.47 -5.51 69.56
N ILE A 252 -45.89 -5.19 68.33
CA ILE A 252 -47.28 -4.82 68.04
C ILE A 252 -48.23 -5.96 68.41
N GLU A 253 -47.89 -7.21 68.08
CA GLU A 253 -48.70 -8.36 68.45
C GLU A 253 -48.78 -8.55 69.98
N GLN A 254 -47.68 -8.35 70.70
CA GLN A 254 -47.68 -8.39 72.16
C GLN A 254 -48.54 -7.29 72.78
N LEU A 255 -48.43 -6.06 72.29
CA LEU A 255 -49.22 -4.93 72.75
C LEU A 255 -50.72 -5.16 72.47
N ASN A 256 -51.08 -5.73 71.32
CA ASN A 256 -52.46 -6.09 71.01
C ASN A 256 -52.98 -7.14 71.99
N LYS A 257 -52.22 -8.21 72.29
CA LYS A 257 -52.61 -9.21 73.30
C LYS A 257 -52.79 -8.61 74.69
N GLN A 258 -51.93 -7.68 75.08
CA GLN A 258 -52.06 -6.96 76.35
C GLN A 258 -53.30 -6.07 76.37
N LEU A 259 -53.59 -5.38 75.26
CA LEU A 259 -54.77 -4.53 75.12
C LEU A 259 -56.06 -5.37 75.20
N ASP A 260 -56.10 -6.53 74.54
CA ASP A 260 -57.21 -7.47 74.61
C ASP A 260 -57.44 -7.96 76.04
N GLY A 261 -56.38 -8.38 76.74
CA GLY A 261 -56.48 -8.80 78.14
C GLY A 261 -56.93 -7.67 79.09
N LYS A 262 -56.45 -6.43 78.86
CA LYS A 262 -56.93 -5.25 79.61
C LYS A 262 -58.39 -4.93 79.32
N SER A 263 -58.83 -5.12 78.07
CA SER A 263 -60.23 -4.95 77.68
C SER A 263 -61.13 -5.96 78.41
N GLU A 264 -60.70 -7.23 78.50
CA GLU A 264 -61.41 -8.26 79.27
C GLU A 264 -61.48 -7.92 80.77
N GLU A 265 -60.38 -7.47 81.38
CA GLU A 265 -60.33 -7.05 82.78
C GLU A 265 -61.28 -5.86 83.04
N ILE A 266 -61.37 -4.90 82.12
CA ILE A 266 -62.32 -3.78 82.20
C ILE A 266 -63.77 -4.30 82.13
N ILE A 267 -64.08 -5.24 81.24
CA ILE A 267 -65.42 -5.84 81.14
C ILE A 267 -65.79 -6.52 82.47
N GLU A 268 -64.88 -7.27 83.07
CA GLU A 268 -65.09 -7.94 84.36
C GLU A 268 -65.29 -6.93 85.50
N LEU A 269 -64.44 -5.89 85.59
CA LEU A 269 -64.58 -4.82 86.58
C LEU A 269 -65.92 -4.08 86.45
N VAL A 270 -66.37 -3.80 85.22
CA VAL A 270 -67.68 -3.16 84.97
C VAL A 270 -68.82 -4.08 85.40
N ALA A 271 -68.72 -5.39 85.17
CA ALA A 271 -69.71 -6.36 85.62
C ALA A 271 -69.77 -6.43 87.17
N ASN A 272 -68.61 -6.47 87.83
CA ASN A 272 -68.50 -6.45 89.28
C ASN A 272 -69.03 -5.14 89.89
N LEU A 273 -68.73 -4.00 89.27
CA LEU A 273 -69.27 -2.70 89.68
C LEU A 273 -70.80 -2.71 89.63
N LYS A 274 -71.41 -3.17 88.53
CA LYS A 274 -72.88 -3.30 88.42
C LYS A 274 -73.48 -4.22 89.46
N ALA A 275 -72.80 -5.33 89.80
CA ALA A 275 -73.25 -6.24 90.85
C ALA A 275 -73.23 -5.56 92.23
N SER A 276 -72.14 -4.85 92.54
CA SER A 276 -72.01 -4.09 93.78
C SER A 276 -73.02 -2.94 93.87
N GLU A 277 -73.27 -2.21 92.78
CA GLU A 277 -74.32 -1.18 92.70
C GLU A 277 -75.71 -1.76 93.00
N LYS A 278 -76.01 -2.96 92.50
CA LYS A 278 -77.26 -3.66 92.77
C LYS A 278 -77.38 -4.07 94.25
N GLU A 279 -76.31 -4.59 94.84
CA GLU A 279 -76.27 -4.91 96.28
C GLU A 279 -76.43 -3.66 97.14
N LEU A 280 -75.76 -2.56 96.78
CA LEU A 280 -75.89 -1.27 97.46
C LEU A 280 -77.34 -0.76 97.38
N GLY A 281 -77.97 -0.87 96.22
CA GLY A 281 -79.40 -0.56 96.06
C GLY A 281 -80.32 -1.44 96.92
N ALA A 282 -80.02 -2.74 97.04
CA ALA A 282 -80.77 -3.65 97.90
C ALA A 282 -80.59 -3.32 99.39
N LEU A 283 -79.37 -3.02 99.82
CA LEU A 283 -79.05 -2.57 101.18
C LEU A 283 -79.72 -1.23 101.50
N GLN A 284 -79.72 -0.29 100.55
CA GLN A 284 -80.44 0.98 100.69
C GLN A 284 -81.94 0.73 100.91
N GLY A 285 -82.56 -0.16 100.13
CA GLY A 285 -83.95 -0.56 100.33
C GLY A 285 -84.20 -1.22 101.70
N GLN A 286 -83.26 -2.00 102.23
CA GLN A 286 -83.35 -2.54 103.60
C GLN A 286 -83.27 -1.44 104.65
N VAL A 287 -82.38 -0.45 104.48
CA VAL A 287 -82.28 0.71 105.38
C VAL A 287 -83.57 1.52 105.39
N ASP A 288 -84.21 1.70 104.24
CA ASP A 288 -85.50 2.39 104.14
C ASP A 288 -86.60 1.63 104.92
N VAL A 289 -86.69 0.32 104.74
CA VAL A 289 -87.64 -0.54 105.50
C VAL A 289 -87.36 -0.50 107.00
N LEU A 290 -86.10 -0.61 107.42
CA LEU A 290 -85.72 -0.51 108.84
C LEU A 290 -86.04 0.87 109.41
N SER A 291 -85.85 1.94 108.63
CA SER A 291 -86.19 3.31 109.04
C SER A 291 -87.70 3.48 109.23
N GLU A 292 -88.51 2.90 108.34
CA GLU A 292 -89.97 2.89 108.45
C GLU A 292 -90.46 2.05 109.64
N GLN A 293 -89.83 0.88 109.87
CA GLN A 293 -90.06 0.07 111.06
C GLN A 293 -89.72 0.85 112.35
N LEU A 294 -88.57 1.52 112.40
CA LEU A 294 -88.16 2.33 113.54
C LEU A 294 -89.16 3.48 113.80
N ALA A 295 -89.65 4.14 112.74
CA ALA A 295 -90.68 5.17 112.86
C ALA A 295 -91.99 4.61 113.44
N SER A 296 -92.45 3.44 112.96
CA SER A 296 -93.65 2.80 113.50
C SER A 296 -93.49 2.33 114.95
N GLN A 297 -92.31 1.80 115.31
CA GLN A 297 -91.98 1.43 116.68
C GLN A 297 -91.99 2.66 117.59
N LYS A 298 -91.46 3.79 117.12
CA LYS A 298 -91.47 5.05 117.86
C LYS A 298 -92.90 5.52 118.13
N VAL A 299 -93.79 5.49 117.13
CA VAL A 299 -95.22 5.79 117.32
C VAL A 299 -95.87 4.85 118.34
N SER A 300 -95.59 3.56 118.27
CA SER A 300 -96.10 2.57 119.24
C SER A 300 -95.58 2.84 120.66
N HIS A 301 -94.29 3.22 120.78
CA HIS A 301 -93.70 3.60 122.07
C HIS A 301 -94.36 4.86 122.64
N ASP A 302 -94.56 5.90 121.84
CA ASP A 302 -95.25 7.14 122.25
C ASP A 302 -96.70 6.85 122.72
N GLN A 303 -97.41 5.93 122.04
CA GLN A 303 -98.73 5.46 122.46
C GLN A 303 -98.70 4.70 123.80
N LEU A 304 -97.73 3.80 123.97
CA LEU A 304 -97.55 3.06 125.23
C LEU A 304 -97.23 4.01 126.39
N GLN A 305 -96.38 5.00 126.14
CA GLN A 305 -95.99 6.02 127.11
C GLN A 305 -97.23 6.83 127.54
N THR A 306 -98.08 7.22 126.59
CA THR A 306 -99.34 7.92 126.89
C THR A 306 -100.26 7.08 127.78
N LYS A 307 -100.45 5.80 127.44
CA LYS A 307 -101.26 4.87 128.28
C LYS A 307 -100.69 4.69 129.69
N TYR A 308 -99.36 4.63 129.82
CA TYR A 308 -98.70 4.52 131.11
C TYR A 308 -98.98 5.77 131.99
N ASP A 309 -98.92 6.96 131.40
CA ASP A 309 -99.21 8.20 132.11
C ASP A 309 -100.69 8.32 132.52
N GLU A 310 -101.62 7.85 131.67
CA GLU A 310 -103.04 7.72 132.02
C GLU A 310 -103.26 6.81 133.22
N GLU A 311 -102.64 5.63 133.23
CA GLU A 311 -102.78 4.69 134.36
C GLU A 311 -102.12 5.17 135.63
N LYS A 312 -100.94 5.79 135.52
CA LYS A 312 -100.30 6.46 136.66
C LYS A 312 -101.22 7.50 137.30
N THR A 313 -101.95 8.25 136.47
CA THR A 313 -102.93 9.25 136.94
C THR A 313 -104.15 8.58 137.59
N ALA A 314 -104.63 7.47 137.05
CA ALA A 314 -105.72 6.69 137.63
C ALA A 314 -105.34 6.10 138.99
N HIS A 315 -104.10 5.60 139.13
CA HIS A 315 -103.60 5.07 140.40
C HIS A 315 -103.56 6.15 141.51
N ILE A 316 -103.05 7.35 141.21
CA ILE A 316 -103.04 8.48 142.15
C ILE A 316 -104.47 8.80 142.65
N ARG A 317 -105.46 8.79 141.75
CA ARG A 317 -106.87 8.98 142.14
C ARG A 317 -107.35 7.86 143.07
N SER A 318 -106.99 6.62 142.80
CA SER A 318 -107.37 5.48 143.66
C SER A 318 -106.75 5.57 145.05
N GLU A 319 -105.49 6.00 145.17
CA GLU A 319 -104.81 6.22 146.46
C GLU A 319 -105.52 7.29 147.29
N SER A 320 -105.81 8.46 146.69
CA SER A 320 -106.52 9.53 147.40
C SER A 320 -107.92 9.10 147.89
N ARG A 321 -108.60 8.21 147.14
CA ARG A 321 -109.89 7.64 147.51
C ARG A 321 -109.76 6.73 148.74
N ILE A 322 -108.72 5.91 148.80
CA ILE A 322 -108.43 5.03 149.95
C ILE A 322 -108.16 5.86 151.20
N GLU A 323 -107.39 6.94 151.07
CA GLU A 323 -107.07 7.83 152.18
C GLU A 323 -108.33 8.50 152.77
N THR A 324 -109.26 8.92 151.89
CA THR A 324 -110.54 9.50 152.33
C THR A 324 -111.38 8.48 153.12
N LEU A 325 -111.47 7.24 152.65
CA LEU A 325 -112.24 6.17 153.30
C LEU A 325 -111.68 5.82 154.69
N ASN A 326 -110.35 5.83 154.86
CA ASN A 326 -109.73 5.57 156.16
C ASN A 326 -110.11 6.63 157.21
N THR A 327 -110.18 7.92 156.82
CA THR A 327 -110.60 8.99 157.75
C THR A 327 -112.07 8.89 158.18
N GLU A 328 -112.94 8.34 157.33
CA GLU A 328 -114.34 8.08 157.69
C GLU A 328 -114.48 6.92 158.68
N LEU A 329 -113.60 5.91 158.57
CA LEU A 329 -113.57 4.74 159.43
C LEU A 329 -113.16 5.10 160.87
N ASP A 330 -112.10 5.89 161.03
CA ASP A 330 -111.63 6.40 162.32
C ASP A 330 -112.69 7.20 163.10
N LYS A 331 -113.51 7.99 162.39
CA LYS A 331 -114.60 8.75 163.02
C LYS A 331 -115.69 7.84 163.59
N LYS A 332 -115.98 6.72 162.92
CA LYS A 332 -117.00 5.77 163.39
C LYS A 332 -116.52 4.96 164.60
N ASP A 333 -115.26 4.55 164.62
CA ASP A 333 -114.69 3.80 165.75
C ASP A 333 -114.67 4.63 167.06
N LYS A 334 -114.45 5.95 166.93
CA LYS A 334 -114.49 6.88 168.07
C LYS A 334 -115.90 7.02 168.65
N ALA A 335 -116.91 7.13 167.79
CA ALA A 335 -118.32 7.22 168.21
C ALA A 335 -118.81 5.92 168.88
N LEU A 336 -118.31 4.76 168.45
CA LEU A 336 -118.67 3.47 169.02
C LEU A 336 -118.16 3.31 170.46
N SER A 337 -116.94 3.81 170.74
CA SER A 337 -116.32 3.75 172.08
C SER A 337 -117.07 4.59 173.13
N GLU A 338 -117.60 5.75 172.76
CA GLU A 338 -118.37 6.62 173.66
C GLU A 338 -119.74 6.01 174.03
N MET A 339 -120.37 5.31 173.09
CA MET A 339 -121.66 4.64 173.32
C MET A 339 -121.53 3.48 174.32
N VAL A 340 -120.42 2.72 174.27
CA VAL A 340 -120.15 1.60 175.18
C VAL A 340 -119.87 2.09 176.61
N ALA A 341 -119.21 3.24 176.77
CA ALA A 341 -118.98 3.85 178.08
C ALA A 341 -120.30 4.26 178.76
N SER A 342 -121.23 4.84 177.97
CA SER A 342 -122.54 5.32 178.43
C SER A 342 -123.44 4.18 178.94
N LEU A 343 -123.35 3.00 178.31
CA LEU A 343 -124.15 1.83 178.64
C LEU A 343 -123.75 1.19 179.99
N ASN A 344 -122.45 1.16 180.30
CA ASN A 344 -121.93 0.59 181.55
C ASN A 344 -122.31 1.44 182.78
N GLU A 345 -122.42 2.75 182.62
CA GLU A 345 -122.84 3.67 183.70
C GLU A 345 -124.31 3.45 184.08
N ALA A 346 -125.19 3.24 183.09
CA ALA A 346 -126.62 2.99 183.29
C ALA A 346 -126.89 1.65 184.02
N GLN A 347 -126.09 0.61 183.74
CA GLN A 347 -126.23 -0.70 184.37
C GLN A 347 -125.85 -0.69 185.87
N LYS A 348 -124.88 0.13 186.29
CA LYS A 348 -124.52 0.29 187.72
C LYS A 348 -125.62 0.95 188.56
N VAL A 349 -126.40 1.86 187.97
CA VAL A 349 -127.48 2.57 188.67
C VAL A 349 -128.69 1.65 188.88
N SER A 350 -129.00 0.79 187.90
CA SER A 350 -130.10 -0.18 187.98
C SER A 350 -129.93 -1.20 189.11
N ALA A 351 -128.73 -1.75 189.29
CA ALA A 351 -128.45 -2.74 190.34
C ALA A 351 -128.55 -2.17 191.77
N LYS A 352 -128.39 -0.85 191.94
CA LYS A 352 -128.42 -0.19 193.26
C LYS A 352 -129.84 0.06 193.76
N LEU A 353 -130.81 0.23 192.85
CA LEU A 353 -132.22 0.47 193.16
C LEU A 353 -132.95 -0.83 193.55
N GLU A 354 -132.60 -1.97 192.96
CA GLU A 354 -133.19 -3.28 193.32
C GLU A 354 -132.84 -3.74 194.74
N GLY A 355 -131.64 -3.43 195.23
CA GLY A 355 -131.22 -3.78 196.60
C GLY A 355 -131.96 -3.04 197.72
N GLN A 356 -132.56 -1.87 197.43
CA GLN A 356 -133.25 -1.06 198.43
C GLN A 356 -134.72 -1.47 198.64
N LEU A 357 -135.35 -2.15 197.67
CA LEU A 357 -136.74 -2.61 197.78
C LEU A 357 -136.90 -3.84 198.70
N LEU A 358 -135.86 -4.65 198.88
CA LEU A 358 -135.90 -5.89 199.66
C LEU A 358 -135.89 -5.70 201.19
N GLN A 359 -135.57 -4.50 201.70
CA GLN A 359 -135.57 -4.24 203.15
C GLN A 359 -136.90 -3.71 203.71
N TYR A 360 -137.86 -3.27 202.88
CA TYR A 360 -139.06 -2.57 203.36
C TYR A 360 -140.31 -3.45 203.62
N GLN A 361 -140.31 -4.74 203.29
CA GLN A 361 -141.47 -5.63 203.52
C GLN A 361 -141.31 -6.63 204.67
N LYS A 362 -140.34 -6.45 205.58
CA LYS A 362 -140.18 -7.26 206.81
C LYS A 362 -140.58 -6.57 208.14
N LYS A 363 -141.31 -5.45 208.13
CA LYS A 363 -141.97 -4.89 209.33
C LYS A 363 -143.33 -4.23 209.01
N ASN A 364 -144.32 -5.06 208.72
CA ASN A 364 -145.68 -5.10 209.29
C ASN A 364 -146.52 -6.12 208.52
#